data_AF-A0A7X3LU56-F1
#
_entry.id   AF-A0A7X3LU56-F1
#
_cell.length_a   1.000
_cell.length_b   1.000
_cell.length_c   1.000
_cell.angle_alpha   90.00
_cell.angle_beta   90.00
_cell.angle_gamma   90.00
#
_symmetry.space_group_name_H-M   'P 1'
#
loop_
_entity.id
_entity.type
_entity.pdbx_description
1 polymer ?
#
loop_
_entity_poly.entity_id
_entity_poly.type
_entity_poly.pdbx_seq_one_letter_code
_entity_poly.pdbx_strand_id
1 'polypeptide(L)'
;MALALSGVAASAQTPTLVNQFKDWATYTYGGPKGKVCYALSKPLEMTPKDRNHGDVFFFVSTRPSEGVTNEPMVMVGYPFKDGSSVEVDVDGNKFTMFTKGDGAWVENAAKEQELVGAMKAGRSMTVSGLSSRNTQTSYKYSLSGITAAIDAAGNACK
;
A
#
# COMPACT_ATOMS: atom_id res chain seq x y z
N MET A 1 -28.32 0.94 -42.01
CA MET A 1 -27.77 -0.01 -41.02
C MET A 1 -26.98 0.82 -40.00
N ALA A 2 -27.65 1.26 -38.93
CA ALA A 2 -27.05 2.15 -37.93
C ALA A 2 -26.51 1.30 -36.78
N LEU A 3 -25.20 1.32 -36.58
CA LEU A 3 -24.55 0.72 -35.42
C LEU A 3 -24.62 1.72 -34.26
N ALA A 4 -25.53 1.47 -33.32
CA ALA A 4 -25.52 2.15 -32.03
C ALA A 4 -24.38 1.57 -31.18
N LEU A 5 -23.33 2.36 -30.93
CA LEU A 5 -22.33 2.02 -29.92
C LEU A 5 -22.93 2.31 -28.54
N SER A 6 -23.45 1.28 -27.88
CA SER A 6 -23.75 1.32 -26.45
C SER A 6 -22.41 1.34 -25.69
N GLY A 7 -21.94 2.54 -25.34
CA GLY A 7 -20.80 2.71 -24.44
C GLY A 7 -21.12 2.12 -23.07
N VAL A 8 -20.46 1.02 -22.72
CA VAL A 8 -20.51 0.48 -21.37
C VAL A 8 -19.76 1.47 -20.49
N ALA A 9 -20.48 2.28 -19.72
CA ALA A 9 -19.87 3.10 -18.68
C ALA A 9 -19.24 2.17 -17.65
N ALA A 10 -17.92 1.98 -17.72
CA ALA A 10 -17.17 1.33 -16.66
C ALA A 10 -17.26 2.23 -15.42
N SER A 11 -18.23 1.93 -14.54
CA SER A 11 -18.29 2.57 -13.24
C SER A 11 -17.07 2.13 -12.44
N ALA A 12 -16.09 3.00 -12.31
CA ALA A 12 -14.99 2.80 -11.37
C ALA A 12 -15.60 2.78 -9.97
N GLN A 13 -15.77 1.59 -9.39
CA GLN A 13 -16.31 1.47 -8.04
C GLN A 13 -15.30 2.05 -7.04
N THR A 14 -15.71 3.10 -6.33
CA THR A 14 -14.91 3.71 -5.27
C THR A 14 -14.75 2.72 -4.11
N PRO A 15 -13.56 2.58 -3.51
CA PRO A 15 -13.39 1.78 -2.31
C PRO A 15 -14.35 2.24 -1.19
N THR A 16 -14.93 1.27 -0.48
CA THR A 16 -15.81 1.52 0.67
C THR A 16 -14.99 1.52 1.95
N LEU A 17 -15.07 2.59 2.74
CA LEU A 17 -14.49 2.65 4.08
C LEU A 17 -15.25 1.69 5.00
N VAL A 18 -14.53 0.78 5.65
CA VAL A 18 -15.07 -0.16 6.64
C VAL A 18 -14.95 0.45 8.04
N ASN A 19 -13.75 0.87 8.42
CA ASN A 19 -13.50 1.48 9.71
C ASN A 19 -12.20 2.30 9.70
N GLN A 20 -12.02 3.18 10.69
CA GLN A 20 -10.77 3.91 10.90
C GLN A 20 -10.23 3.68 12.32
N PHE A 21 -8.92 3.44 12.41
CA PHE A 21 -8.17 3.17 13.61
C PHE A 21 -6.96 4.10 13.67
N LYS A 22 -7.10 5.25 14.33
CA LYS A 22 -6.04 6.26 14.43
C LYS A 22 -5.55 6.67 13.02
N ASP A 23 -4.30 6.35 12.68
CA ASP A 23 -3.63 6.74 11.44
C ASP A 23 -3.86 5.73 10.30
N TRP A 24 -4.59 4.64 10.55
CA TRP A 24 -4.88 3.59 9.59
C TRP A 24 -6.38 3.44 9.37
N ALA A 25 -6.78 3.17 8.13
CA ALA A 25 -8.18 2.91 7.78
C ALA A 25 -8.29 1.60 6.98
N THR A 26 -9.39 0.89 7.20
CA THR A 26 -9.72 -0.34 6.50
C THR A 26 -10.72 -0.05 5.40
N TYR A 27 -10.45 -0.55 4.20
CA TYR A 27 -11.33 -0.42 3.05
C TYR A 27 -11.64 -1.77 2.43
N THR A 28 -12.76 -1.84 1.73
CA THR A 28 -13.07 -2.92 0.80
C THR A 28 -13.28 -2.38 -0.61
N TYR A 29 -12.90 -3.17 -1.60
CA TYR A 29 -13.13 -2.90 -3.01
C TYR A 29 -13.64 -4.18 -3.70
N GLY A 30 -14.72 -4.07 -4.45
CA GLY A 30 -15.21 -5.13 -5.33
C GLY A 30 -14.64 -4.93 -6.73
N GLY A 31 -13.73 -5.80 -7.14
CA GLY A 31 -13.10 -5.76 -8.47
C GLY A 31 -13.46 -6.95 -9.36
N PRO A 32 -13.02 -6.94 -10.63
CA PRO A 32 -13.23 -8.06 -11.55
C PRO A 32 -12.63 -9.39 -11.06
N LYS A 33 -11.57 -9.31 -10.24
CA LYS A 33 -10.90 -10.46 -9.61
C LYS A 33 -11.52 -10.86 -8.25
N GLY A 34 -12.64 -10.26 -7.89
CA GLY A 34 -13.31 -10.45 -6.61
C GLY A 34 -12.96 -9.38 -5.57
N LYS A 35 -13.22 -9.72 -4.30
CA LYS A 35 -13.13 -8.79 -3.18
C LYS A 35 -11.68 -8.56 -2.78
N VAL A 36 -11.32 -7.31 -2.54
CA VAL A 36 -10.04 -6.87 -1.99
C VAL A 36 -10.33 -6.11 -0.70
N CYS A 37 -9.66 -6.46 0.38
CA CYS A 37 -9.76 -5.75 1.66
C CYS A 37 -8.37 -5.33 2.09
N TYR A 38 -8.21 -4.09 2.54
CA TYR A 38 -6.88 -3.58 2.86
C TYR A 38 -6.91 -2.56 3.99
N ALA A 39 -5.84 -2.57 4.77
CA ALA A 39 -5.48 -1.47 5.65
C ALA A 39 -4.65 -0.46 4.85
N LEU A 40 -4.90 0.83 5.02
CA LEU A 40 -4.24 1.92 4.33
C LEU A 40 -3.83 3.02 5.30
N SER A 41 -2.65 3.60 5.08
CA SER A 41 -2.23 4.85 5.72
C SER A 41 -1.52 5.77 4.73
N LYS A 42 -1.52 7.07 5.05
CA LYS A 42 -0.72 8.11 4.38
C LYS A 42 0.46 8.49 5.28
N PRO A 43 1.60 8.91 4.72
CA PRO A 43 2.71 9.34 5.55
C PRO A 43 2.40 10.66 6.27
N LEU A 44 2.92 10.79 7.49
CA LEU A 44 2.90 12.02 8.28
C LEU A 44 3.92 13.05 7.77
N GLU A 45 5.02 12.57 7.18
CA GLU A 45 6.07 13.43 6.60
C GLU A 45 6.51 12.89 5.25
N MET A 46 6.73 13.79 4.29
CA MET A 46 7.28 13.48 2.96
C MET A 46 8.52 14.34 2.72
N THR A 47 9.60 13.72 2.25
CA THR A 47 10.85 14.41 1.93
C THR A 47 11.37 14.01 0.55
N PRO A 48 12.00 14.94 -0.20
CA PRO A 48 12.20 16.35 0.12
C PRO A 48 10.92 17.20 -0.03
N LYS A 49 10.80 18.30 0.74
CA LYS A 49 9.56 19.10 0.82
C LYS A 49 9.29 19.96 -0.42
N ASP A 50 10.30 20.20 -1.25
CA ASP A 50 10.25 21.08 -2.42
C ASP A 50 9.90 20.33 -3.72
N ARG A 51 9.40 19.10 -3.61
CA ARG A 51 9.00 18.24 -4.73
C ARG A 51 7.53 17.86 -4.61
N ASN A 52 6.89 17.63 -5.76
CA ASN A 52 5.59 17.00 -5.81
C ASN A 52 5.75 15.47 -5.76
N HIS A 53 5.23 14.86 -4.70
CA HIS A 53 5.26 13.41 -4.48
C HIS A 53 4.07 12.68 -5.09
N GLY A 54 3.02 13.42 -5.48
CA GLY A 54 1.70 12.87 -5.78
C GLY A 54 1.07 12.22 -4.56
N ASP A 55 0.18 11.25 -4.80
CA ASP A 55 -0.41 10.44 -3.74
C ASP A 55 0.56 9.35 -3.29
N VAL A 56 0.75 9.22 -1.97
CA VAL A 56 1.64 8.22 -1.38
C VAL A 56 0.90 7.46 -0.30
N PHE A 57 0.87 6.14 -0.43
CA PHE A 57 0.10 5.24 0.40
C PHE A 57 0.91 4.00 0.76
N PHE A 58 0.73 3.52 1.98
CA PHE A 58 1.15 2.18 2.37
C PHE A 58 -0.09 1.32 2.60
N PHE A 59 -0.07 0.12 2.04
CA PHE A 59 -1.17 -0.84 2.08
C PHE A 59 -0.72 -2.13 2.77
N VAL A 60 -1.64 -2.79 3.45
CA VAL A 60 -1.56 -4.22 3.77
C VAL A 60 -2.85 -4.87 3.29
N SER A 61 -2.74 -5.72 2.26
CA SER A 61 -3.89 -6.22 1.49
C SER A 61 -4.18 -7.69 1.73
N THR A 62 -5.45 -8.05 1.71
CA THR A 62 -5.96 -9.42 1.66
C THR A 62 -6.84 -9.57 0.41
N ARG A 63 -6.55 -10.59 -0.40
CA ARG A 63 -7.25 -10.92 -1.65
C ARG A 63 -7.60 -12.41 -1.68
N PRO A 64 -8.78 -12.80 -1.15
CA PRO A 64 -9.16 -14.20 -1.00
C PRO A 64 -9.16 -14.98 -2.31
N SER A 65 -9.65 -14.38 -3.40
CA SER A 65 -9.68 -15.01 -4.72
C SER A 65 -8.30 -15.38 -5.28
N GLU A 66 -7.25 -14.72 -4.79
CA GLU A 66 -5.86 -14.93 -5.21
C GLU A 66 -5.05 -15.69 -4.14
N GLY A 67 -5.66 -16.08 -3.01
CA GLY A 67 -4.97 -16.73 -1.90
C GLY A 67 -3.96 -15.83 -1.17
N VAL A 68 -4.05 -14.50 -1.33
CA VAL A 68 -3.12 -13.54 -0.74
C VAL A 68 -3.64 -13.03 0.60
N THR A 69 -2.77 -13.05 1.62
CA THR A 69 -3.09 -12.58 2.97
C THR A 69 -2.00 -11.64 3.49
N ASN A 70 -2.39 -10.45 3.95
CA ASN A 70 -1.51 -9.45 4.56
C ASN A 70 -0.28 -9.05 3.71
N GLU A 71 -0.44 -8.88 2.40
CA GLU A 71 0.63 -8.43 1.50
C GLU A 71 0.89 -6.93 1.68
N PRO A 72 2.09 -6.50 2.12
CA PRO A 72 2.48 -5.11 2.23
C PRO A 72 2.90 -4.54 0.88
N MET A 73 2.46 -3.33 0.59
CA MET A 73 2.84 -2.60 -0.63
C MET A 73 2.92 -1.10 -0.33
N VAL A 74 3.89 -0.42 -0.92
CA VAL A 74 3.85 1.05 -1.05
C VAL A 74 3.51 1.43 -2.48
N MET A 75 2.66 2.44 -2.63
CA MET A 75 2.38 3.11 -3.91
C MET A 75 2.72 4.58 -3.75
N VAL A 76 3.43 5.15 -4.71
CA VAL A 76 3.82 6.56 -4.76
C VAL A 76 3.28 7.23 -6.02
N GLY A 77 3.32 8.56 -6.10
CA GLY A 77 2.81 9.30 -7.25
C GLY A 77 3.81 9.48 -8.40
N TYR A 78 4.86 8.66 -8.46
CA TYR A 78 5.88 8.70 -9.49
C TYR A 78 6.51 7.32 -9.70
N PRO A 79 7.05 7.02 -10.90
CA PRO A 79 7.77 5.78 -11.10
C PRO A 79 9.12 5.76 -10.39
N PHE A 80 9.43 4.66 -9.72
CA PHE A 80 10.76 4.39 -9.19
C PHE A 80 11.79 4.25 -10.32
N LYS A 81 13.07 4.37 -9.97
CA LYS A 81 14.16 4.12 -10.91
C LYS A 81 14.25 2.62 -11.21
N ASP A 82 14.39 2.28 -12.47
CA ASP A 82 14.58 0.89 -12.89
C ASP A 82 15.78 0.24 -12.19
N GLY A 83 15.58 -0.96 -11.67
CA GLY A 83 16.58 -1.70 -10.91
C GLY A 83 16.88 -1.15 -9.50
N SER A 84 16.16 -0.12 -9.04
CA SER A 84 16.24 0.32 -7.65
C SER A 84 15.37 -0.54 -6.72
N SER A 85 15.54 -0.32 -5.42
CA SER A 85 14.72 -0.91 -4.37
C SER A 85 14.18 0.17 -3.45
N VAL A 86 13.18 -0.22 -2.65
CA VAL A 86 12.68 0.57 -1.54
C VAL A 86 13.14 -0.07 -0.23
N GLU A 87 13.63 0.75 0.70
CA GLU A 87 13.93 0.33 2.07
C GLU A 87 12.77 0.73 2.98
N VAL A 88 12.30 -0.21 3.80
CA VAL A 88 11.34 0.02 4.88
C VAL A 88 12.06 -0.19 6.21
N ASP A 89 12.10 0.83 7.05
CA ASP A 89 12.69 0.78 8.39
C ASP A 89 11.57 0.91 9.43
N VAL A 90 11.34 -0.14 10.22
CA VAL A 90 10.39 -0.18 11.33
C VAL A 90 11.15 -0.17 12.65
N ASP A 91 11.21 1.00 13.29
CA ASP A 91 11.94 1.23 14.55
C ASP A 91 13.36 0.62 14.58
N GLY A 92 14.09 0.66 13.46
CA GLY A 92 15.45 0.14 13.29
C GLY A 92 15.54 -1.22 12.57
N ASN A 93 14.42 -1.91 12.37
CA ASN A 93 14.37 -3.17 11.62
C ASN A 93 14.14 -2.88 10.13
N LYS A 94 15.10 -3.28 9.29
CA LYS A 94 15.12 -2.96 7.86
C LYS A 94 14.62 -4.10 6.99
N PHE A 95 13.79 -3.74 6.01
CA PHE A 95 13.22 -4.63 5.01
C PHE A 95 13.42 -4.03 3.63
N THR A 96 13.59 -4.87 2.62
CA THR A 96 13.74 -4.43 1.23
C THR A 96 12.52 -4.83 0.41
N MET A 97 12.06 -3.90 -0.43
CA MET A 97 10.98 -4.09 -1.37
C MET A 97 11.51 -3.89 -2.80
N PHE A 98 11.11 -4.75 -3.73
CA PHE A 98 11.41 -4.57 -5.14
C PHE A 98 10.42 -3.60 -5.77
N THR A 99 10.89 -2.76 -6.69
CA THR A 99 10.05 -1.75 -7.33
C THR A 99 9.54 -2.23 -8.69
N LYS A 100 8.32 -1.83 -9.05
CA LYS A 100 7.78 -1.95 -10.41
C LYS A 100 6.84 -0.78 -10.69
N GLY A 101 7.22 0.08 -11.63
CA GLY A 101 6.49 1.32 -11.89
C GLY A 101 6.53 2.22 -10.67
N ASP A 102 5.36 2.58 -10.16
CA ASP A 102 5.13 3.44 -8.99
C ASP A 102 4.82 2.64 -7.70
N GLY A 103 4.90 1.32 -7.77
CA GLY A 103 4.69 0.42 -6.64
C GLY A 103 5.98 -0.27 -6.18
N ALA A 104 6.02 -0.67 -4.90
CA ALA A 104 7.00 -1.61 -4.40
C ALA A 104 6.37 -2.67 -3.50
N TRP A 105 6.88 -3.90 -3.59
CA TRP A 105 6.39 -5.10 -2.90
C TRP A 105 7.53 -5.85 -2.21
N VAL A 106 7.20 -6.63 -1.19
CA VAL A 106 8.15 -7.54 -0.56
C VAL A 106 8.34 -8.78 -1.45
N GLU A 107 9.54 -9.35 -1.47
CA GLU A 107 9.91 -10.42 -2.40
C GLU A 107 9.08 -11.71 -2.28
N ASN A 108 8.64 -12.06 -1.06
CA ASN A 108 7.92 -13.31 -0.80
C ASN A 108 7.13 -13.27 0.51
N ALA A 109 6.19 -14.21 0.64
CA ALA A 109 5.27 -14.31 1.77
C ALA A 109 5.95 -14.45 3.14
N ALA A 110 7.12 -15.09 3.24
CA ALA A 110 7.83 -15.19 4.52
C ALA A 110 8.34 -13.81 4.97
N LYS A 111 8.90 -13.03 4.04
CA LYS A 111 9.33 -11.65 4.31
C LYS A 111 8.16 -10.68 4.54
N GLU A 112 7.03 -10.93 3.89
CA GLU A 112 5.79 -10.18 4.18
C GLU A 112 5.34 -10.39 5.62
N GLN A 113 5.34 -11.65 6.10
CA GLN A 113 5.01 -11.96 7.48
C GLN A 113 5.97 -11.31 8.49
N GLU A 114 7.27 -11.32 8.22
CA GLU A 114 8.27 -10.64 9.05
C GLU A 114 8.00 -9.13 9.12
N LEU A 115 7.77 -8.47 7.97
CA LEU A 115 7.48 -7.04 7.92
C LEU A 115 6.16 -6.70 8.65
N VAL A 116 5.07 -7.41 8.36
CA VAL A 116 3.79 -7.18 9.04
C VAL A 116 3.91 -7.40 10.54
N GLY A 117 4.64 -8.43 10.97
CA GLY A 117 4.94 -8.66 12.38
C GLY A 117 5.66 -7.48 13.03
N ALA A 118 6.71 -6.97 12.38
CA ALA A 118 7.42 -5.78 12.83
C ALA A 118 6.51 -4.54 12.87
N MET A 119 5.69 -4.32 11.84
CA MET A 119 4.76 -3.18 11.81
C MET A 119 3.71 -3.26 12.92
N LYS A 120 3.18 -4.45 13.24
CA LYS A 120 2.22 -4.65 14.35
C LYS A 120 2.84 -4.40 15.73
N ALA A 121 4.14 -4.66 15.89
CA ALA A 121 4.88 -4.44 17.14
C ALA A 121 5.50 -3.03 17.24
N GLY A 122 5.70 -2.36 16.10
CA GLY A 122 6.36 -1.06 16.01
C GLY A 122 5.43 0.12 16.27
N ARG A 123 6.03 1.31 16.29
CA ARG A 123 5.38 2.60 16.53
C ARG A 123 5.51 3.53 15.34
N SER A 124 6.64 3.44 14.63
CA SER A 124 6.92 4.27 13.46
C SER A 124 7.62 3.48 12.37
N MET A 125 7.41 3.91 11.14
CA MET A 125 8.01 3.31 9.95
C MET A 125 8.49 4.40 9.00
N THR A 126 9.66 4.22 8.41
CA THR A 126 10.17 5.07 7.33
C THR A 126 10.30 4.25 6.06
N VAL A 127 9.81 4.78 4.94
CA VAL A 127 9.87 4.14 3.62
C VAL A 127 10.66 5.05 2.69
N SER A 128 11.78 4.57 2.16
CA SER A 128 12.68 5.38 1.32
C SER A 128 12.94 4.71 -0.03
N GLY A 129 13.00 5.50 -1.09
CA GLY A 129 13.23 5.00 -2.45
C GLY A 129 13.79 6.05 -3.39
N LEU A 130 14.15 5.62 -4.60
CA LEU A 130 14.73 6.50 -5.62
C LEU A 130 13.75 6.63 -6.80
N SER A 131 13.31 7.86 -7.09
CA SER A 131 12.49 8.12 -8.28
C SER A 131 13.27 7.91 -9.58
N SER A 132 12.59 7.65 -10.68
CA SER A 132 13.19 7.57 -12.03
C SER A 132 13.97 8.83 -12.42
N ARG A 133 13.65 9.98 -11.81
CA ARG A 133 14.35 11.26 -11.96
C ARG A 133 15.55 11.44 -11.03
N ASN A 134 16.02 10.37 -10.38
CA ASN A 134 17.13 10.37 -9.41
C ASN A 134 16.90 11.27 -8.18
N THR A 135 15.66 11.58 -7.83
CA THR A 135 15.33 12.20 -6.53
C THR A 135 15.15 11.11 -5.49
N GLN A 136 15.97 11.15 -4.44
CA GLN A 136 15.77 10.32 -3.25
C GLN A 136 14.56 10.83 -2.47
N THR A 137 13.65 9.93 -2.11
CA THR A 137 12.47 10.26 -1.31
C THR A 137 12.43 9.43 -0.03
N SER A 138 11.76 9.98 0.98
CA SER A 138 11.52 9.29 2.25
C SER A 138 10.19 9.71 2.86
N TYR A 139 9.46 8.73 3.36
CA TYR A 139 8.09 8.83 3.88
C TYR A 139 8.00 8.25 5.27
N LYS A 140 7.54 9.05 6.23
CA LYS A 140 7.40 8.61 7.63
C LYS A 140 5.94 8.33 7.95
N TYR A 141 5.67 7.17 8.52
CA TYR A 141 4.34 6.71 8.92
C TYR A 141 4.29 6.47 10.44
N SER A 142 3.15 6.76 11.04
CA SER A 142 2.79 6.22 12.34
C SER A 142 2.24 4.80 12.16
N LEU A 143 2.58 3.90 13.07
CA LEU A 143 2.01 2.55 13.14
C LEU A 143 0.85 2.46 14.13
N SER A 144 0.41 3.59 14.70
CA SER A 144 -0.73 3.61 15.61
C SER A 144 -2.01 3.15 14.91
N GLY A 145 -2.60 2.06 15.41
CA GLY A 145 -3.85 1.50 14.89
C GLY A 145 -3.69 0.44 13.79
N ILE A 146 -2.47 0.15 13.32
CA ILE A 146 -2.25 -0.78 12.21
C ILE A 146 -2.77 -2.20 12.50
N THR A 147 -2.53 -2.73 13.70
CA THR A 147 -2.97 -4.08 14.07
C THR A 147 -4.47 -4.24 13.91
N ALA A 148 -5.24 -3.29 14.46
CA ALA A 148 -6.69 -3.30 14.36
C ALA A 148 -7.17 -3.15 12.90
N ALA A 149 -6.49 -2.30 12.11
CA ALA A 149 -6.83 -2.10 10.71
C ALA A 149 -6.58 -3.35 9.84
N ILE A 150 -5.46 -4.05 10.05
CA ILE A 150 -5.14 -5.31 9.35
C ILE A 150 -6.14 -6.40 9.73
N ASP A 151 -6.44 -6.54 11.03
CA ASP A 151 -7.37 -7.57 11.50
C ASP A 151 -8.80 -7.30 10.99
N ALA A 152 -9.22 -6.04 10.95
CA ALA A 152 -10.48 -5.64 10.32
C ALA A 152 -10.51 -5.90 8.82
N ALA A 153 -9.40 -5.68 8.10
CA ALA A 153 -9.31 -6.01 6.67
C ALA A 153 -9.43 -7.52 6.44
N GLY A 154 -8.74 -8.34 7.23
CA GLY A 154 -8.86 -9.78 7.19
C GLY A 154 -10.29 -10.25 7.46
N ASN A 155 -10.95 -9.70 8.48
CA ASN A 155 -12.36 -10.01 8.79
C ASN A 155 -13.32 -9.59 7.67
N ALA A 156 -13.09 -8.45 7.03
CA ALA A 156 -13.91 -8.00 5.92
C ALA A 156 -13.79 -8.90 4.68
N CYS A 157 -12.73 -9.71 4.57
CA CYS A 157 -12.45 -10.62 3.46
C CYS A 157 -12.59 -12.10 3.82
N LYS A 158 -13.23 -12.40 4.96
CA LYS A 158 -13.72 -13.75 5.28
C LYS A 158 -15.01 -14.06 4.54
#